data_AF-A0A6J0NZJ1-F1
#
_entry.id   AF-A0A6J0NZJ1-F1
#
_cell.length_a   1.000
_cell.length_b   1.000
_cell.length_c   1.000
_cell.angle_alpha   90.00
_cell.angle_beta   90.00
_cell.angle_gamma   90.00
#
_symmetry.space_group_name_H-M   'P 1'
#
loop_
_entity.id
_entity.type
_entity.pdbx_description
1 polymer ?
#
loop_
_entity_poly.entity_id
_entity_poly.type
_entity_poly.pdbx_seq_one_letter_code
_entity_poly.pdbx_strand_id
1 'polypeptide(L)'
;MWKVSWLLNFLITDANEQESMENFNKNGVIEAPESGFKMPLHYPKYTKDDYEKMEEWRLDLLLSDYGLLVFHDTTLHEKRAIAIETFLWPHAY
;
A
#
# COMPACT_ATOMS: atom_id res chain seq x y z
N MET A 1 0.26 38.27 -13.92
CA MET A 1 -0.17 37.32 -12.88
C MET A 1 -0.12 35.91 -13.47
N TRP A 2 1.04 35.23 -13.36
CA TRP A 2 1.29 33.90 -13.92
C TRP A 2 1.88 33.01 -12.83
N LYS A 3 1.10 32.10 -12.25
CA LYS A 3 1.61 31.10 -11.28
C LYS A 3 0.75 29.82 -11.27
N VAL A 4 0.74 29.07 -12.37
CA VAL A 4 0.34 27.64 -12.36
C VAL A 4 1.30 26.72 -13.11
N SER A 5 2.34 27.25 -13.75
CA SER A 5 3.26 26.45 -14.59
C SER A 5 4.17 25.48 -13.82
N TRP A 6 4.33 25.65 -12.51
CA TRP A 6 5.19 24.77 -11.70
C TRP A 6 4.56 23.40 -11.39
N LEU A 7 3.24 23.36 -11.16
CA LEU A 7 2.54 22.10 -10.88
C LEU A 7 2.38 21.25 -12.14
N LEU A 8 2.19 21.88 -13.31
CA LEU A 8 2.08 21.15 -14.56
C LEU A 8 3.41 20.50 -14.97
N ASN A 9 4.53 21.20 -14.82
CA ASN A 9 5.85 20.58 -15.07
C ASN A 9 6.15 19.46 -14.07
N PHE A 10 5.77 19.59 -12.79
CA PHE A 10 6.00 18.53 -11.80
C PHE A 10 5.26 17.23 -12.16
N LEU A 11 3.99 17.32 -12.56
CA LEU A 11 3.19 16.16 -12.98
C LEU A 11 3.65 15.56 -14.32
N ILE A 12 4.14 16.39 -15.25
CA ILE A 12 4.68 15.92 -16.55
C ILE A 12 6.04 15.26 -16.38
N THR A 13 6.85 15.68 -15.40
CA THR A 13 8.18 15.07 -15.16
C THR A 13 8.05 13.68 -14.54
N ASP A 14 7.08 13.49 -13.64
CA ASP A 14 6.83 12.20 -12.97
C ASP A 14 6.19 11.16 -13.93
N ALA A 15 5.39 11.61 -14.89
CA ALA A 15 4.76 10.75 -15.90
C ALA A 15 5.70 10.30 -17.04
N ASN A 16 6.90 10.90 -17.17
CA ASN A 16 7.83 10.64 -18.27
C ASN A 16 8.94 9.63 -17.94
N GLU A 17 8.97 9.07 -16.72
CA GLU A 17 9.85 7.93 -16.37
C GLU A 17 9.06 6.63 -16.19
N GLN A 18 8.06 6.42 -17.05
CA GLN A 18 7.68 5.06 -17.46
C GLN A 18 8.28 4.76 -18.83
N GLU A 19 9.60 4.89 -18.97
CA GLU A 19 10.29 4.02 -19.90
C GLU A 19 10.18 2.61 -19.32
N SER A 20 9.21 1.86 -19.84
CA SER A 20 9.24 0.41 -19.76
C SER A 20 10.55 -0.05 -20.39
N MET A 21 11.56 -0.29 -19.56
CA MET A 21 12.74 -1.04 -19.97
C MET A 21 12.31 -2.49 -20.22
N GLU A 22 11.57 -2.71 -21.31
CA GLU A 22 11.46 -4.01 -21.95
C GLU A 22 12.81 -4.28 -22.64
N ASN A 23 13.82 -4.57 -21.82
CA ASN A 23 15.01 -5.26 -22.30
C ASN A 23 14.57 -6.68 -22.64
N PHE A 24 14.15 -6.90 -23.88
CA PHE A 24 13.97 -8.23 -24.43
C PHE A 24 15.33 -8.93 -24.38
N ASN A 25 15.55 -9.70 -23.32
CA ASN A 25 16.51 -10.78 -23.32
C ASN A 25 16.25 -11.59 -24.60
N LYS A 26 17.31 -11.87 -25.37
CA LYS A 26 17.26 -12.64 -26.63
C LYS A 26 16.64 -14.04 -26.47
N ASN A 27 16.28 -14.44 -25.24
CA ASN A 27 15.64 -15.68 -24.87
C ASN A 27 14.14 -15.54 -24.49
N GLY A 28 13.51 -14.36 -24.67
CA GLY A 28 12.06 -14.21 -24.54
C GLY A 28 11.47 -14.31 -23.13
N VAL A 29 12.32 -14.27 -22.09
CA VAL A 29 11.88 -14.23 -20.69
C VAL A 29 11.74 -12.77 -20.27
N ILE A 30 10.50 -12.33 -20.03
CA ILE A 30 10.20 -11.03 -19.42
C ILE A 30 10.41 -11.19 -17.92
N GLU A 31 11.49 -10.65 -17.38
CA GLU A 31 11.71 -10.57 -15.94
C GLU A 31 10.89 -9.40 -15.41
N ALA A 32 9.77 -9.70 -14.74
CA ALA A 32 8.97 -8.67 -14.08
C ALA A 32 9.83 -7.94 -13.04
N PRO A 33 9.67 -6.61 -12.87
CA PRO A 33 10.40 -5.88 -11.83
C PRO A 33 10.11 -6.53 -10.47
N GLU A 34 11.16 -6.84 -9.70
CA GLU A 34 11.06 -7.50 -8.39
C GLU A 34 10.21 -6.69 -7.38
N SER A 35 9.91 -5.42 -7.68
CA SER A 35 9.16 -4.46 -6.88
C SER A 35 7.67 -4.31 -7.26
N GLY A 36 7.10 -5.19 -8.08
CA GLY A 36 5.66 -5.18 -8.37
C GLY A 36 4.81 -5.37 -7.10
N PHE A 37 3.64 -4.71 -7.04
CA PHE A 37 2.64 -4.94 -5.99
C PHE A 37 2.29 -6.44 -5.96
N LYS A 38 2.78 -7.15 -4.95
CA LYS A 38 2.42 -8.55 -4.72
C LYS A 38 1.04 -8.55 -4.09
N MET A 39 0.03 -8.95 -4.86
CA MET A 39 -1.33 -9.14 -4.35
C MET A 39 -1.25 -10.06 -3.11
N PRO A 40 -1.61 -9.59 -1.91
CA PRO A 40 -1.61 -10.44 -0.73
C PRO A 40 -2.63 -11.56 -0.94
N LEU A 41 -2.17 -12.81 -1.09
CA LEU A 41 -3.05 -13.96 -1.36
C LEU A 41 -3.94 -14.34 -0.17
N HIS A 42 -3.68 -13.80 1.03
CA HIS A 42 -4.32 -14.26 2.27
C HIS A 42 -4.80 -13.11 3.14
N TYR A 43 -6.11 -12.90 3.15
CA TYR A 43 -6.77 -11.99 4.06
C TYR A 43 -6.41 -12.31 5.53
N PRO A 44 -6.19 -11.29 6.39
CA PRO A 44 -5.76 -11.53 7.75
C PRO A 44 -6.86 -12.25 8.53
N LYS A 45 -6.48 -13.31 9.27
CA LYS A 45 -7.42 -14.13 10.06
C LYS A 45 -7.30 -13.83 11.55
N TYR A 46 -7.18 -12.57 11.91
CA TYR A 46 -7.13 -12.14 13.30
C TYR A 46 -8.55 -11.91 13.82
N THR A 47 -8.77 -12.23 15.09
CA THR A 47 -10.01 -11.90 15.79
C THR A 47 -10.01 -10.43 16.20
N LYS A 48 -11.17 -9.91 16.61
CA LYS A 48 -11.26 -8.54 17.15
C LYS A 48 -10.32 -8.33 18.33
N ASP A 49 -10.28 -9.28 19.26
CA ASP A 49 -9.39 -9.27 20.43
C ASP A 49 -7.91 -9.22 20.04
N ASP A 50 -7.53 -9.91 18.96
CA ASP A 50 -6.16 -9.90 18.47
C ASP A 50 -5.77 -8.50 17.98
N TYR A 51 -6.66 -7.81 17.26
CA TYR A 51 -6.44 -6.42 16.83
C TYR A 51 -6.37 -5.45 18.02
N GLU A 52 -7.27 -5.60 19.00
CA GLU A 52 -7.29 -4.74 20.19
C GLU A 52 -5.99 -4.83 21.01
N LYS A 53 -5.34 -6.00 20.99
CA LYS A 53 -4.05 -6.26 21.66
C LYS A 53 -2.83 -6.06 20.75
N MET A 54 -3.05 -5.81 19.45
CA MET A 54 -1.96 -5.69 18.47
C MET A 54 -1.10 -4.46 18.73
N GLU A 55 0.22 -4.63 18.66
CA GLU A 55 1.19 -3.54 18.80
C GLU A 55 1.22 -2.65 17.55
N GLU A 56 1.64 -1.39 17.73
CA GLU A 56 1.61 -0.37 16.68
C GLU A 56 2.38 -0.76 15.42
N TRP A 57 3.63 -1.20 15.58
CA TRP A 57 4.49 -1.58 14.45
C TRP A 57 3.88 -2.70 13.61
N ARG A 58 3.12 -3.61 14.23
CA ARG A 58 2.49 -4.72 13.54
C ARG A 58 1.26 -4.25 12.75
N LEU A 59 0.54 -3.27 13.26
CA LEU A 59 -0.54 -2.60 12.52
C LEU A 59 0.02 -1.79 11.35
N ASP A 60 1.14 -1.11 11.54
CA ASP A 60 1.80 -0.34 10.47
C ASP A 60 2.23 -1.26 9.31
N LEU A 61 2.87 -2.39 9.63
CA LEU A 61 3.21 -3.41 8.63
C LEU A 61 1.95 -3.99 7.97
N LEU A 62 0.96 -4.38 8.76
CA LEU A 62 -0.28 -4.95 8.25
C LEU A 62 -1.01 -4.00 7.30
N LEU A 63 -1.13 -2.72 7.65
CA LEU A 63 -1.85 -1.75 6.84
C LEU A 63 -1.03 -1.42 5.57
N SER A 64 0.30 -1.30 5.70
CA SER A 64 1.22 -1.13 4.57
C SER A 64 1.16 -2.29 3.58
N ASP A 65 1.15 -3.54 4.04
CA ASP A 65 1.07 -4.74 3.19
C ASP A 65 -0.20 -4.78 2.34
N TYR A 66 -1.26 -4.09 2.77
CA TYR A 66 -2.54 -3.97 2.06
C TYR A 66 -2.71 -2.63 1.34
N GLY A 67 -1.65 -1.81 1.26
CA GLY A 67 -1.69 -0.51 0.61
C GLY A 67 -2.53 0.54 1.34
N LEU A 68 -2.88 0.30 2.60
CA LEU A 68 -3.60 1.22 3.46
C LEU A 68 -2.56 2.14 4.12
N LEU A 69 -2.28 3.27 3.45
CA LEU A 69 -1.37 4.28 3.95
C LEU A 69 -1.97 4.90 5.22
N VAL A 70 -1.40 4.56 6.37
CA VAL A 70 -1.71 5.23 7.64
C VAL A 70 -0.77 6.41 7.79
N PHE A 71 -1.34 7.59 7.99
CA PHE A 71 -0.59 8.82 8.18
C PHE A 71 0.14 8.80 9.53
N HIS A 72 1.28 9.50 9.61
CA HIS A 72 2.10 9.57 10.82
C HIS A 72 1.39 10.17 12.05
N ASP A 73 0.26 10.85 11.86
CA ASP A 73 -0.57 11.46 12.90
C ASP A 73 -1.65 10.54 13.48
N THR A 74 -1.83 9.34 12.90
CA THR A 74 -2.86 8.39 13.36
C THR A 74 -2.44 7.70 14.65
N THR A 75 -3.29 7.76 15.67
CA THR A 75 -3.05 7.13 16.96
C THR A 75 -3.14 5.59 16.88
N LEU A 76 -2.51 4.88 17.83
CA LEU A 76 -2.63 3.42 17.93
C LEU A 76 -4.08 2.93 18.00
N HIS A 77 -4.97 3.68 18.65
CA HIS A 77 -6.39 3.32 18.73
C HIS A 77 -7.07 3.39 17.37
N GLU A 78 -6.81 4.44 16.60
CA GLU A 78 -7.35 4.61 15.25
C GLU A 78 -6.80 3.55 14.28
N LYS A 79 -5.50 3.21 14.38
CA LYS A 79 -4.90 2.09 13.63
C LYS A 79 -5.64 0.77 13.86
N ARG A 80 -5.99 0.48 15.11
CA ARG A 80 -6.78 -0.72 15.47
C ARG A 80 -8.19 -0.65 14.91
N ALA A 81 -8.86 0.51 15.03
CA ALA A 81 -10.20 0.71 14.50
C ALA A 81 -10.23 0.48 12.97
N ILE A 82 -9.30 1.10 12.23
CA ILE A 82 -9.16 0.92 10.78
C ILE A 82 -8.92 -0.56 10.44
N ALA A 83 -8.01 -1.23 11.14
CA ALA A 83 -7.73 -2.66 10.90
C ALA A 83 -8.95 -3.54 11.18
N ILE A 84 -9.68 -3.32 12.28
CA ILE A 84 -10.90 -4.06 12.61
C ILE A 84 -11.98 -3.82 11.54
N GLU A 85 -12.23 -2.57 11.17
CA GLU A 85 -13.24 -2.21 10.17
C GLU A 85 -12.89 -2.76 8.77
N THR A 86 -11.61 -2.83 8.44
CA THR A 86 -11.14 -3.28 7.12
C THR A 86 -11.00 -4.79 7.02
N PHE A 87 -10.56 -5.45 8.10
CA PHE A 87 -10.18 -6.86 8.09
C PHE A 87 -11.12 -7.79 8.89
N LEU A 88 -12.09 -7.27 9.65
CA LEU A 88 -13.04 -8.11 10.37
C LEU A 88 -14.33 -8.27 9.55
N TRP A 89 -14.52 -9.46 8.96
CA TRP A 89 -15.72 -9.74 8.17
C TRP A 89 -16.94 -9.98 9.08
N PRO A 90 -18.16 -9.52 8.72
CA PRO A 90 -19.37 -9.60 9.57
C PRO A 90 -19.83 -11.02 9.98
N HIS A 91 -19.27 -12.09 9.41
CA HIS A 91 -19.54 -13.47 9.84
C HIS A 91 -18.57 -13.96 10.94
N ALA A 92 -17.64 -13.12 11.38
CA ALA A 92 -16.66 -13.40 12.43
C ALA A 92 -17.04 -12.78 13.80
N TYR A 93 -18.29 -12.33 13.95
CA TYR A 93 -18.89 -11.95 15.24
C TYR A 93 -19.48 -13.16 15.96
#